data_AF-A0A3D0LGN3-F1
#
_entry.id   AF-A0A3D0LGN3-F1
#
_cell.length_a   1.000
_cell.length_b   1.000
_cell.length_c   1.000
_cell.angle_alpha   90.00
_cell.angle_beta   90.00
_cell.angle_gamma   90.00
#
_symmetry.space_group_name_H-M   'P 1'
#
loop_
_entity.id
_entity.type
_entity.pdbx_description
1 polymer ?
#
loop_
_entity_poly.entity_id
_entity_poly.type
_entity_poly.pdbx_seq_one_letter_code
_entity_poly.pdbx_strand_id
1 'polypeptide(L)'
;EEYVFCTWGASDLFYLQSNMDFYYMEKLEFPLKYYNIQQIYADLYDEEGKISKLEKACGELEIPEDEPFHSAVNDARYTARVLAKIRPDDLEERYTFDIYRHPKKKEDEIVAKHAGVLEKISSEYDSKQIAMEDKDLLVIKCARCGRRCARKIKWYQSGSNTSVAVGRCIYHGYMLSRIKLKSAGGSDDNVFALKRTEKVDKKTVEEVRNRQIELREKRKQKRHELSKRKKENREEK
;
A
#
# COMPACT_ATOMS: atom_id res chain seq x y z
N GLU A 1 24.65 3.00 -18.61
CA GLU A 1 24.42 3.60 -17.28
C GLU A 1 23.27 2.87 -16.62
N GLU A 2 23.34 2.68 -15.30
CA GLU A 2 22.18 2.21 -14.54
C GLU A 2 21.17 3.36 -14.42
N TYR A 3 19.90 3.08 -14.67
CA TYR A 3 18.82 4.06 -14.57
C TYR A 3 17.70 3.53 -13.67
N VAL A 4 16.88 4.44 -13.15
CA VAL A 4 15.71 4.11 -12.34
C VAL A 4 14.55 5.00 -12.74
N PHE A 5 13.35 4.45 -12.77
CA PHE A 5 12.15 5.24 -13.05
C PHE A 5 11.80 6.13 -11.86
N CYS A 6 11.47 7.39 -12.16
CA CYS A 6 10.87 8.34 -11.22
C CYS A 6 9.55 8.81 -11.82
N THR A 7 8.45 8.63 -11.10
CA THR A 7 7.12 9.06 -11.56
C THR A 7 6.43 9.85 -10.46
N TRP A 8 5.50 10.73 -10.83
CA TRP A 8 4.70 11.41 -9.81
C TRP A 8 3.88 10.36 -9.05
N GLY A 9 3.10 9.53 -9.75
CA GLY A 9 2.32 8.45 -9.15
C GLY A 9 2.57 7.09 -9.79
N ALA A 10 1.92 6.04 -9.27
CA ALA A 10 2.03 4.68 -9.81
C ALA A 10 1.33 4.47 -11.17
N SER A 11 0.47 5.40 -11.59
CA SER A 11 -0.32 5.29 -12.82
C SER A 11 0.54 5.26 -14.08
N ASP A 12 1.63 6.03 -14.10
CA ASP A 12 2.43 6.23 -15.30
C ASP A 12 3.09 4.90 -15.75
N LEU A 13 3.64 4.15 -14.80
CA LEU A 13 4.20 2.81 -15.06
C LEU A 13 3.13 1.78 -15.43
N PHE A 14 1.94 1.88 -14.84
CA PHE A 14 0.82 1.00 -15.20
C PHE A 14 0.42 1.21 -16.66
N TYR A 15 0.21 2.46 -17.09
CA TYR A 15 -0.17 2.76 -18.47
C TYR A 15 0.94 2.45 -19.47
N LEU A 16 2.20 2.74 -19.12
CA LEU A 16 3.35 2.37 -19.94
C LEU A 16 3.37 0.86 -20.18
N GLN A 17 3.32 0.04 -19.12
CA GLN A 17 3.38 -1.41 -19.26
C GLN A 17 2.12 -1.99 -19.93
N SER A 18 0.94 -1.41 -19.70
CA SER A 18 -0.29 -1.79 -20.40
C SER A 18 -0.16 -1.58 -21.92
N ASN A 19 0.42 -0.45 -22.34
CA ASN A 19 0.67 -0.16 -23.74
C ASN A 19 1.75 -1.09 -24.30
N MET A 20 2.82 -1.36 -23.54
CA MET A 20 3.87 -2.31 -23.93
C MET A 20 3.28 -3.71 -24.20
N ASP A 21 2.38 -4.19 -23.34
CA ASP A 21 1.69 -5.47 -23.57
C ASP A 21 0.78 -5.42 -24.81
N PHE A 22 0.02 -4.33 -25.01
CA PHE A 22 -0.84 -4.15 -26.19
C PHE A 22 -0.05 -4.15 -27.50
N TYR A 23 1.13 -3.54 -27.52
CA TYR A 23 2.03 -3.47 -28.68
C TYR A 23 3.06 -4.60 -28.73
N TYR A 24 2.94 -5.62 -27.86
CA TYR A 24 3.85 -6.78 -27.81
C TYR A 24 5.34 -6.39 -27.64
N MET A 25 5.61 -5.30 -26.93
CA MET A 25 6.96 -4.85 -26.62
C MET A 25 7.61 -5.75 -25.56
N GLU A 26 8.94 -5.73 -25.50
CA GLU A 26 9.70 -6.40 -24.45
C GLU A 26 9.31 -5.83 -23.08
N LYS A 27 9.10 -6.72 -22.10
CA LYS A 27 8.64 -6.34 -20.76
C LYS A 27 9.77 -5.69 -19.97
N LEU A 28 9.40 -4.75 -19.10
CA LEU A 28 10.33 -4.24 -18.09
C LEU A 28 10.81 -5.36 -17.16
N GLU A 29 11.97 -5.12 -16.54
CA GLU A 29 12.56 -6.01 -15.55
C GLU A 29 11.58 -6.34 -14.42
N PHE A 30 11.74 -7.51 -13.81
CA PHE A 30 10.92 -7.92 -12.68
C PHE A 30 11.81 -8.56 -11.59
N PRO A 31 11.74 -8.11 -10.33
CA PRO A 31 10.88 -7.03 -9.83
C PRO A 31 11.37 -5.63 -10.25
N LEU A 32 10.45 -4.77 -10.68
CA LEU A 32 10.77 -3.39 -11.05
C LEU A 32 10.71 -2.48 -9.83
N LYS A 33 11.84 -1.82 -9.52
CA LYS A 33 11.91 -0.77 -8.51
C LYS A 33 11.81 0.60 -9.17
N TYR A 34 11.07 1.51 -8.55
CA TYR A 34 10.94 2.89 -9.00
C TYR A 34 10.72 3.85 -7.82
N TYR A 35 10.89 5.14 -8.06
CA TYR A 35 10.57 6.17 -7.09
C TYR A 35 9.21 6.80 -7.37
N ASN A 36 8.27 6.60 -6.45
CA ASN A 36 6.99 7.30 -6.42
C ASN A 36 7.19 8.64 -5.70
N ILE A 37 7.45 9.70 -6.48
CA ILE A 37 7.83 11.01 -5.95
C ILE A 37 6.69 11.63 -5.12
N GLN A 38 5.43 11.37 -5.48
CA GLN A 38 4.28 11.83 -4.71
C GLN A 38 4.23 11.20 -3.31
N GLN A 39 4.57 9.91 -3.17
CA GLN A 39 4.65 9.26 -1.86
C GLN A 39 5.84 9.80 -1.06
N ILE A 40 7.00 9.97 -1.70
CA ILE A 40 8.19 10.54 -1.06
C ILE A 40 7.90 11.95 -0.54
N TYR A 41 7.25 12.79 -1.36
CA TYR A 41 6.82 14.12 -0.97
C TYR A 41 5.88 14.09 0.24
N ALA A 42 4.84 13.25 0.20
CA ALA A 42 3.88 13.13 1.29
C ALA A 42 4.55 12.68 2.59
N ASP A 43 5.51 11.75 2.54
CA ASP A 43 6.23 11.27 3.72
C ASP A 43 7.12 12.35 4.38
N LEU A 44 7.51 13.40 3.64
CA LEU A 44 8.39 14.47 4.11
C LEU A 44 7.65 15.75 4.49
N TYR A 45 6.57 16.10 3.78
CA TYR A 45 5.91 17.40 3.88
C TYR A 45 4.46 17.34 4.37
N ASP A 46 3.82 16.17 4.40
CA ASP A 46 2.44 16.01 4.86
C ASP A 46 2.40 15.27 6.20
N GLU A 47 2.06 15.98 7.29
CA GLU A 47 1.96 15.36 8.63
C GLU A 47 0.94 14.22 8.70
N GLU A 48 -0.06 14.21 7.80
CA GLU A 48 -1.05 13.14 7.68
C GLU A 48 -0.70 12.12 6.58
N GLY A 49 0.42 12.32 5.87
CA GLY A 49 0.89 11.46 4.78
C GLY A 49 -0.09 11.40 3.60
N LYS A 50 -0.89 12.45 3.39
CA LYS A 50 -1.86 12.48 2.31
C LYS A 50 -1.17 12.74 0.97
N ILE A 51 -1.55 11.89 0.02
CA ILE A 51 -1.11 11.97 -1.37
C ILE A 51 -1.58 13.32 -1.96
N SER A 52 -0.62 14.16 -2.38
CA SER A 52 -0.87 15.51 -2.90
C SER A 52 -0.79 15.56 -4.44
N LYS A 53 -1.54 16.47 -5.07
CA LYS A 53 -1.41 16.72 -6.52
C LYS A 53 -0.05 17.37 -6.83
N LEU A 54 0.45 17.18 -8.05
CA LEU A 54 1.73 17.76 -8.49
C LEU A 54 1.73 19.28 -8.40
N GLU A 55 0.67 19.92 -8.90
CA GLU A 55 0.44 21.37 -8.80
C GLU A 55 0.53 21.87 -7.35
N LYS A 56 -0.14 21.19 -6.42
CA LYS A 56 -0.07 21.53 -4.99
C LYS A 56 1.37 21.48 -4.46
N ALA A 57 2.12 20.42 -4.80
CA ALA A 57 3.50 20.27 -4.37
C ALA A 57 4.43 21.32 -4.98
N CYS A 58 4.23 21.69 -6.26
CA CYS A 58 4.95 22.79 -6.89
C CYS A 58 4.71 24.11 -6.17
N GLY A 59 3.44 24.44 -5.86
CA GLY A 59 3.08 25.63 -5.11
C GLY A 59 3.69 25.67 -3.71
N GLU A 60 3.59 24.58 -2.94
CA GLU A 60 4.15 24.49 -1.57
C GLU A 60 5.68 24.57 -1.54
N LEU A 61 6.35 24.10 -2.59
CA LEU A 61 7.81 24.14 -2.73
C LEU A 61 8.34 25.39 -3.44
N GLU A 62 7.43 26.32 -3.79
CA GLU A 62 7.72 27.54 -4.54
C GLU A 62 8.49 27.25 -5.85
N ILE A 63 8.09 26.20 -6.55
CA ILE A 63 8.64 25.85 -7.86
C ILE A 63 7.92 26.69 -8.92
N PRO A 64 8.65 27.45 -9.77
CA PRO A 64 8.02 28.24 -10.83
C PRO A 64 7.19 27.36 -11.78
N GLU A 65 5.92 27.74 -11.97
CA GLU A 65 4.93 27.07 -12.82
C GLU A 65 4.85 27.75 -14.20
N ASP A 66 5.96 27.71 -14.94
CA ASP A 66 6.11 28.44 -16.21
C ASP A 66 5.38 27.77 -17.40
N GLU A 67 5.00 26.50 -17.22
CA GLU A 67 4.38 25.63 -18.23
C GLU A 67 3.05 25.05 -17.71
N PRO A 68 2.04 24.82 -18.58
CA PRO A 68 0.78 24.24 -18.13
C PRO A 68 0.95 22.79 -17.67
N PHE A 69 0.23 22.42 -16.60
CA PHE A 69 0.07 21.03 -16.17
C PHE A 69 -0.71 20.21 -17.19
N HIS A 70 -0.72 18.88 -17.01
CA HIS A 70 -1.43 17.91 -17.87
C HIS A 70 -0.81 17.68 -19.25
N SER A 71 0.41 18.16 -19.45
CA SER A 71 1.31 17.68 -20.50
C SER A 71 2.28 16.69 -19.87
N ALA A 72 2.43 15.50 -20.45
CA ALA A 72 3.32 14.45 -19.92
C ALA A 72 4.77 14.94 -19.75
N VAL A 73 5.25 15.77 -20.68
CA VAL A 73 6.61 16.32 -20.61
C VAL A 73 6.74 17.34 -19.48
N ASN A 74 5.73 18.20 -19.30
CA ASN A 74 5.75 19.24 -18.28
C ASN A 74 5.61 18.61 -16.89
N ASP A 75 4.69 17.65 -16.73
CA ASP A 75 4.52 16.90 -15.48
C ASP A 75 5.79 16.13 -15.10
N ALA A 76 6.52 15.57 -16.08
CA ALA A 76 7.83 14.95 -15.85
C ALA A 76 8.89 15.98 -15.41
N ARG A 77 8.94 17.16 -16.05
CA ARG A 77 9.82 18.27 -15.64
C ARG A 77 9.53 18.73 -14.23
N TYR A 78 8.26 18.96 -13.89
CA TYR A 78 7.85 19.35 -12.55
C TYR A 78 8.15 18.27 -11.52
N THR A 79 7.90 17.01 -11.83
CA THR A 79 8.27 15.87 -10.96
C THR A 79 9.77 15.85 -10.67
N ALA A 80 10.61 16.09 -11.69
CA ALA A 80 12.05 16.18 -11.52
C ALA A 80 12.47 17.40 -10.68
N ARG A 81 11.83 18.58 -10.89
CA ARG A 81 12.06 19.78 -10.07
C ARG A 81 11.68 19.55 -8.61
N VAL A 82 10.55 18.87 -8.35
CA VAL A 82 10.14 18.50 -6.99
C VAL A 82 11.19 17.61 -6.36
N LEU A 83 11.59 16.51 -7.00
CA LEU A 83 12.63 15.62 -6.47
C LEU A 83 13.95 16.36 -6.17
N ALA A 84 14.39 17.23 -7.08
CA ALA A 84 15.59 18.03 -6.91
C ALA A 84 15.49 19.01 -5.72
N LYS A 85 14.30 19.56 -5.47
CA LYS A 85 14.04 20.49 -4.37
C LYS A 85 13.97 19.78 -3.02
N ILE A 86 13.27 18.64 -2.94
CA ILE A 86 13.09 17.89 -1.68
C ILE A 86 14.36 17.14 -1.25
N ARG A 87 15.14 16.64 -2.22
CA ARG A 87 16.46 16.00 -2.04
C ARG A 87 16.57 15.15 -0.74
N PRO A 88 15.80 14.06 -0.60
CA PRO A 88 15.89 13.19 0.57
C PRO A 88 17.25 12.52 0.68
N ASP A 89 17.84 12.56 1.87
CA ASP A 89 19.14 11.92 2.16
C ASP A 89 19.08 10.39 2.05
N ASP A 90 17.89 9.81 2.26
CA ASP A 90 17.61 8.37 2.22
C ASP A 90 16.89 7.92 0.93
N LEU A 91 17.08 8.65 -0.19
CA LEU A 91 16.39 8.36 -1.46
C LEU A 91 16.51 6.89 -1.87
N GLU A 92 17.71 6.32 -1.77
CA GLU A 92 17.99 4.91 -2.14
C GLU A 92 17.12 3.89 -1.38
N GLU A 93 16.64 4.24 -0.18
CA GLU A 93 15.78 3.38 0.62
C GLU A 93 14.28 3.60 0.33
N ARG A 94 13.90 4.68 -0.36
CA ARG A 94 12.51 5.08 -0.60
C ARG A 94 11.90 4.51 -1.87
N TYR A 95 12.57 3.55 -2.51
CA TYR A 95 12.01 2.88 -3.68
C TYR A 95 10.69 2.18 -3.33
N THR A 96 9.85 1.99 -4.34
CA THR A 96 8.64 1.18 -4.29
C THR A 96 8.72 0.12 -5.37
N PHE A 97 8.11 -1.04 -5.13
CA PHE A 97 7.95 -2.04 -6.18
C PHE A 97 6.75 -1.70 -7.05
N ASP A 98 6.94 -1.71 -8.36
CA ASP A 98 5.82 -1.76 -9.29
C ASP A 98 5.09 -3.10 -9.14
N ILE A 99 3.76 -3.04 -9.23
CA ILE A 99 2.86 -4.18 -9.02
C ILE A 99 2.04 -4.52 -10.26
N TYR A 100 2.39 -3.97 -11.43
CA TYR A 100 1.76 -4.34 -12.70
C TYR A 100 1.96 -5.84 -12.97
N ARG A 101 3.19 -6.31 -12.72
CA ARG A 101 3.52 -7.72 -12.60
C ARG A 101 3.66 -8.06 -11.12
N HIS A 102 3.21 -9.25 -10.75
CA HIS A 102 3.35 -9.80 -9.40
C HIS A 102 3.92 -11.22 -9.45
N PRO A 103 4.48 -11.72 -8.33
CA PRO A 103 4.93 -13.11 -8.23
C PRO A 103 3.78 -14.07 -8.51
N LYS A 104 4.02 -15.09 -9.35
CA LYS A 104 3.03 -16.16 -9.59
C LYS A 104 3.31 -17.39 -8.74
N LYS A 105 4.58 -17.64 -8.43
CA LYS A 105 5.02 -18.77 -7.62
C LYS A 105 5.60 -18.29 -6.30
N LYS A 106 5.69 -19.22 -5.35
CA LYS A 106 6.12 -18.91 -3.99
C LYS A 106 7.61 -18.54 -3.91
N GLU A 107 8.41 -19.09 -4.81
CA GLU A 107 9.86 -18.83 -4.90
C GLU A 107 10.15 -17.41 -5.39
N ASP A 108 9.22 -16.82 -6.13
CA ASP A 108 9.31 -15.47 -6.68
C ASP A 108 8.77 -14.40 -5.70
N GLU A 109 8.32 -14.80 -4.49
CA GLU A 109 7.80 -13.86 -3.49
C GLU A 109 8.86 -12.83 -3.10
N ILE A 110 8.46 -11.57 -3.13
CA ILE A 110 9.35 -10.46 -2.81
C ILE A 110 9.25 -10.19 -1.32
N VAL A 111 10.38 -10.19 -0.62
CA VAL A 111 10.48 -9.72 0.77
C VAL A 111 11.63 -8.74 0.86
N ALA A 112 11.32 -7.48 1.18
CA ALA A 112 12.32 -6.42 1.22
C ALA A 112 12.19 -5.57 2.49
N LYS A 113 13.32 -5.05 2.95
CA LYS A 113 13.37 -4.04 4.01
C LYS A 113 13.97 -2.76 3.43
N HIS A 114 13.24 -1.66 3.53
CA HIS A 114 13.63 -0.37 2.97
C HIS A 114 12.87 0.75 3.69
N ALA A 115 13.50 1.90 3.94
CA ALA A 115 12.89 3.07 4.61
C ALA A 115 12.15 2.73 5.91
N GLY A 116 12.72 1.82 6.72
CA GLY A 116 12.11 1.35 7.98
C GLY A 116 10.84 0.49 7.83
N VAL A 117 10.50 0.09 6.61
CA VAL A 117 9.38 -0.76 6.23
C VAL A 117 9.86 -2.17 5.91
N LEU A 118 9.08 -3.17 6.33
CA LEU A 118 9.20 -4.54 5.83
C LEU A 118 8.01 -4.81 4.91
N GLU A 119 8.31 -4.94 3.63
CA GLU A 119 7.34 -5.22 2.57
C GLU A 119 7.42 -6.69 2.13
N LYS A 120 6.27 -7.30 1.90
CA LYS A 120 6.13 -8.61 1.27
C LYS A 120 5.09 -8.54 0.15
N ILE A 121 5.45 -8.98 -1.05
CA ILE A 121 4.55 -9.20 -2.17
C ILE A 121 4.45 -10.72 -2.34
N SER A 122 3.26 -11.26 -2.08
CA SER A 122 3.04 -12.71 -2.18
C SER A 122 2.87 -13.18 -3.61
N SER A 123 2.86 -14.51 -3.77
CA SER A 123 2.26 -15.15 -4.93
C SER A 123 0.74 -14.99 -4.94
N GLU A 124 0.10 -15.53 -5.98
CA GLU A 124 -1.35 -15.61 -6.09
C GLU A 124 -1.93 -16.61 -5.06
N TYR A 125 -3.17 -16.34 -4.67
CA TYR A 125 -4.06 -17.20 -3.90
C TYR A 125 -5.38 -17.30 -4.66
N ASP A 126 -6.03 -18.47 -4.62
CA ASP A 126 -7.31 -18.69 -5.32
C ASP A 126 -8.45 -17.84 -4.76
N SER A 127 -8.34 -17.40 -3.50
CA SER A 127 -9.31 -16.48 -2.91
C SER A 127 -8.75 -15.67 -1.77
N LYS A 128 -9.45 -14.56 -1.48
CA LYS A 128 -9.23 -13.75 -0.28
C LYS A 128 -9.32 -14.54 1.03
N GLN A 129 -10.14 -15.59 1.08
CA GLN A 129 -10.30 -16.40 2.29
C GLN A 129 -9.01 -17.20 2.53
N ILE A 130 -8.52 -17.89 1.50
CA ILE A 130 -7.29 -18.69 1.55
C ILE A 130 -6.09 -17.80 1.91
N ALA A 131 -5.97 -16.62 1.30
CA ALA A 131 -4.92 -15.66 1.64
C ALA A 131 -4.95 -15.29 3.14
N MET A 132 -6.14 -15.13 3.72
CA MET A 132 -6.33 -14.78 5.13
C MET A 132 -6.29 -15.98 6.08
N GLU A 133 -5.99 -17.18 5.59
CA GLU A 133 -5.70 -18.37 6.40
C GLU A 133 -4.19 -18.71 6.41
N ASP A 134 -3.42 -18.15 5.48
CA ASP A 134 -1.97 -18.35 5.40
C ASP A 134 -1.26 -17.83 6.67
N LYS A 135 -0.63 -18.76 7.39
CA LYS A 135 0.08 -18.46 8.64
C LYS A 135 1.32 -17.61 8.42
N ASP A 136 2.07 -17.79 7.33
CA ASP A 136 3.25 -16.94 7.05
C ASP A 136 2.82 -15.51 6.70
N LEU A 137 1.75 -15.36 5.92
CA LEU A 137 1.21 -14.03 5.61
C LEU A 137 0.69 -13.32 6.88
N LEU A 138 0.04 -14.03 7.81
CA LEU A 138 -0.51 -13.42 9.02
C LEU A 138 0.50 -13.21 10.16
N VAL A 139 1.70 -13.80 10.09
CA VAL A 139 2.75 -13.60 11.11
C VAL A 139 3.34 -12.20 11.00
N ILE A 140 3.19 -11.40 12.05
CA ILE A 140 3.76 -10.05 12.10
C ILE A 140 5.25 -10.17 12.43
N LYS A 141 6.12 -9.72 11.51
CA LYS A 141 7.57 -9.65 11.69
C LYS A 141 7.98 -8.19 11.94
N CYS A 142 8.99 -7.98 12.77
CA CYS A 142 9.51 -6.65 13.07
C CYS A 142 10.22 -6.07 11.84
N ALA A 143 9.89 -4.83 11.47
CA ALA A 143 10.51 -4.18 10.31
C ALA A 143 12.04 -4.00 10.48
N ARG A 144 12.49 -3.72 11.72
CA ARG A 144 13.92 -3.57 12.05
C ARG A 144 14.62 -4.94 12.11
N CYS A 145 14.32 -5.76 13.12
CA CYS A 145 15.08 -7.00 13.35
C CYS A 145 14.55 -8.27 12.65
N GLY A 146 13.42 -8.22 11.95
CA GLY A 146 12.82 -9.38 11.27
C GLY A 146 12.21 -10.46 12.19
N ARG A 147 12.42 -10.38 13.51
CA ARG A 147 11.86 -11.35 14.48
C ARG A 147 10.34 -11.27 14.55
N ARG A 148 9.71 -12.39 14.92
CA ARG A 148 8.26 -12.46 15.13
C ARG A 148 7.82 -11.54 16.29
N CYS A 149 6.74 -10.82 16.08
CA CYS A 149 6.16 -9.91 17.07
C CYS A 149 5.03 -10.60 17.85
N ALA A 150 4.91 -10.28 19.14
CA ALA A 150 3.78 -10.72 19.96
C ALA A 150 2.53 -9.95 19.55
N ARG A 151 1.47 -10.64 19.15
CA ARG A 151 0.23 -10.02 18.65
C ARG A 151 -0.45 -9.21 19.76
N LYS A 152 -0.80 -7.94 19.47
CA LYS A 152 -1.52 -7.04 20.38
C LYS A 152 -2.92 -6.70 19.90
N ILE A 153 -3.09 -6.48 18.60
CA ILE A 153 -4.40 -6.33 17.95
C ILE A 153 -4.51 -7.41 16.88
N LYS A 154 -5.59 -8.20 16.93
CA LYS A 154 -5.86 -9.24 15.91
C LYS A 154 -6.22 -8.60 14.57
N TRP A 155 -5.87 -9.29 13.48
CA TRP A 155 -6.25 -8.90 12.12
C TRP A 155 -7.75 -8.60 12.04
N TYR A 156 -8.07 -7.41 11.51
CA TYR A 156 -9.43 -7.03 11.17
C TYR A 156 -9.43 -6.29 9.85
N GLN A 157 -10.54 -6.38 9.12
CA GLN A 157 -10.73 -5.64 7.88
C GLN A 157 -11.05 -4.18 8.21
N SER A 158 -10.16 -3.27 7.79
CA SER A 158 -10.36 -1.82 7.90
C SER A 158 -11.01 -1.22 6.65
N GLY A 159 -10.88 -1.90 5.50
CA GLY A 159 -11.52 -1.54 4.23
C GLY A 159 -11.98 -2.79 3.48
N SER A 160 -12.44 -2.63 2.24
CA SER A 160 -12.87 -3.76 1.40
C SER A 160 -11.76 -4.78 1.24
N ASN A 161 -10.55 -4.36 0.84
CA ASN A 161 -9.41 -5.26 0.60
C ASN A 161 -8.22 -5.02 1.53
N THR A 162 -8.41 -4.20 2.58
CA THR A 162 -7.34 -3.85 3.51
C THR A 162 -7.62 -4.46 4.89
N SER A 163 -6.70 -5.29 5.35
CA SER A 163 -6.67 -5.82 6.72
C SER A 163 -5.52 -5.21 7.50
N VAL A 164 -5.72 -5.01 8.80
CA VAL A 164 -4.75 -4.35 9.68
C VAL A 164 -4.61 -5.13 10.98
N ALA A 165 -3.38 -5.21 11.50
CA ALA A 165 -3.08 -5.77 12.81
C ALA A 165 -1.87 -5.07 13.46
N VAL A 166 -1.74 -5.23 14.79
CA VAL A 166 -0.60 -4.68 15.54
C VAL A 166 0.11 -5.79 16.30
N GLY A 167 1.43 -5.85 16.14
CA GLY A 167 2.33 -6.66 16.96
C GLY A 167 3.23 -5.80 17.84
N ARG A 168 3.84 -6.40 18.86
CA ARG A 168 4.90 -5.78 19.66
C ARG A 168 6.18 -6.60 19.54
N CYS A 169 7.23 -5.99 19.02
CA CYS A 169 8.59 -6.49 19.09
C CYS A 169 9.14 -6.21 20.50
N ILE A 170 9.85 -7.17 21.08
CA ILE A 170 10.45 -7.03 22.42
C ILE A 170 11.53 -5.94 22.46
N TYR A 171 12.25 -5.72 21.36
CA TYR A 171 13.33 -4.72 21.27
C TYR A 171 12.90 -3.39 20.64
N HIS A 172 11.98 -3.42 19.67
CA HIS A 172 11.73 -2.28 18.79
C HIS A 172 10.34 -1.65 18.94
N GLY A 173 9.54 -2.09 19.90
CA GLY A 173 8.22 -1.51 20.18
C GLY A 173 7.10 -2.04 19.30
N TYR A 174 6.11 -1.21 18.98
CA TYR A 174 4.92 -1.62 18.23
C TYR A 174 5.16 -1.62 16.73
N MET A 175 4.55 -2.59 16.04
CA MET A 175 4.64 -2.80 14.61
C MET A 175 3.22 -2.88 14.06
N LEU A 176 2.87 -1.94 13.19
CA LEU A 176 1.62 -1.95 12.45
C LEU A 176 1.82 -2.73 11.16
N SER A 177 1.01 -3.76 10.94
CA SER A 177 1.05 -4.55 9.71
C SER A 177 -0.27 -4.34 8.96
N ARG A 178 -0.18 -3.97 7.68
CA ARG A 178 -1.31 -3.82 6.77
C ARG A 178 -1.17 -4.81 5.63
N ILE A 179 -2.22 -5.56 5.34
CA ILE A 179 -2.33 -6.43 4.16
C ILE A 179 -3.35 -5.77 3.24
N LYS A 180 -2.94 -5.43 2.01
CA LYS A 180 -3.83 -5.02 0.92
C LYS A 180 -3.89 -6.16 -0.09
N LEU A 181 -5.09 -6.67 -0.34
CA LEU A 181 -5.32 -7.68 -1.38
C LEU A 181 -5.62 -7.00 -2.71
N LYS A 182 -5.01 -7.50 -3.77
CA LYS A 182 -5.18 -7.03 -5.15
C LYS A 182 -5.63 -8.20 -6.01
N SER A 183 -6.47 -7.94 -7.02
CA SER A 183 -6.85 -8.97 -7.99
C SER A 183 -5.65 -9.33 -8.86
N ALA A 184 -5.45 -10.61 -9.12
CA ALA A 184 -4.34 -11.14 -9.90
C ALA A 184 -4.58 -11.12 -11.43
N GLY A 185 -5.75 -10.65 -11.89
CA GLY A 185 -6.15 -10.68 -13.29
C GLY A 185 -6.54 -12.07 -13.79
N GLY A 186 -7.52 -12.15 -14.70
CA GLY A 186 -7.95 -13.40 -15.35
C GLY A 186 -9.15 -14.12 -14.70
N SER A 187 -9.34 -14.00 -13.40
CA SER A 187 -10.56 -14.44 -12.69
C SER A 187 -10.88 -13.48 -11.53
N ASP A 188 -12.17 -13.29 -11.23
CA ASP A 188 -12.61 -12.35 -10.18
C ASP A 188 -12.15 -12.76 -8.76
N ASP A 189 -11.79 -14.04 -8.57
CA ASP A 189 -11.48 -14.58 -7.25
C ASP A 189 -9.98 -14.63 -6.91
N ASN A 190 -9.09 -14.74 -7.90
CA ASN A 190 -7.65 -14.84 -7.65
C ASN A 190 -7.08 -13.51 -7.15
N VAL A 191 -6.32 -13.57 -6.05
CA VAL A 191 -5.73 -12.40 -5.40
C VAL A 191 -4.28 -12.60 -5.03
N PHE A 192 -3.51 -11.52 -4.96
CA PHE A 192 -2.22 -11.48 -4.30
C PHE A 192 -2.21 -10.46 -3.16
N ALA A 193 -1.30 -10.63 -2.21
CA ALA A 193 -1.22 -9.84 -0.99
C ALA A 193 0.00 -8.93 -0.99
N LEU A 194 -0.24 -7.65 -0.77
CA LEU A 194 0.76 -6.64 -0.45
C LEU A 194 0.75 -6.42 1.06
N LYS A 195 1.79 -6.90 1.74
CA LYS A 195 1.91 -6.78 3.18
C LYS A 195 3.02 -5.80 3.53
N ARG A 196 2.65 -4.70 4.19
CA ARG A 196 3.56 -3.68 4.69
C ARG A 196 3.57 -3.67 6.20
N THR A 197 4.75 -3.72 6.81
CA THR A 197 4.90 -3.63 8.27
C THR A 197 5.88 -2.53 8.64
N GLU A 198 5.48 -1.63 9.53
CA GLU A 198 6.28 -0.48 9.96
C GLU A 198 6.19 -0.27 11.47
N LYS A 199 7.18 0.43 12.03
CA LYS A 199 7.18 0.79 13.45
C LYS A 199 6.17 1.93 13.67
N VAL A 200 5.38 1.84 14.74
CA VAL A 200 4.41 2.87 15.12
C VAL A 200 4.46 3.17 16.61
N ASP A 201 3.94 4.33 16.99
CA ASP A 201 3.84 4.77 18.37
C ASP A 201 2.55 4.33 19.04
N LYS A 202 2.48 4.49 20.36
CA LYS A 202 1.33 4.08 21.18
C LYS A 202 0.04 4.79 20.74
N LYS A 203 0.11 6.06 20.36
CA LYS A 203 -1.03 6.86 19.87
C LYS A 203 -1.70 6.20 18.67
N THR A 204 -0.91 5.84 17.65
CA THR A 204 -1.40 5.14 16.46
C THR A 204 -1.99 3.77 16.78
N VAL A 205 -1.42 3.04 17.76
CA VAL A 205 -1.99 1.75 18.21
C VAL A 205 -3.38 1.95 18.81
N GLU A 206 -3.59 3.04 19.54
CA GLU A 206 -4.87 3.39 20.16
C GLU A 206 -5.90 3.81 19.11
N GLU A 207 -5.49 4.60 18.12
CA GLU A 207 -6.33 4.94 16.95
C GLU A 207 -6.79 3.69 16.19
N VAL A 208 -5.87 2.75 15.92
CA VAL A 208 -6.18 1.46 15.27
C VAL A 208 -7.16 0.64 16.12
N ARG A 209 -7.01 0.67 17.45
CA ARG A 209 -7.94 0.00 18.37
C ARG A 209 -9.32 0.64 18.34
N ASN A 210 -9.40 1.97 18.40
CA ASN A 210 -10.67 2.71 18.36
C ASN A 210 -11.39 2.45 17.04
N ARG A 211 -10.66 2.48 15.92
CA ARG A 211 -11.20 2.14 14.60
C ARG A 211 -11.75 0.72 14.54
N GLN A 212 -11.08 -0.25 15.18
CA GLN A 212 -11.59 -1.62 15.26
C GLN A 212 -12.92 -1.70 16.04
N ILE A 213 -13.06 -0.95 17.14
CA ILE A 213 -14.28 -0.90 17.95
C ILE A 213 -15.42 -0.30 17.15
N GLU A 214 -15.21 0.87 16.54
CA GLU A 214 -16.19 1.57 15.71
C GLU A 214 -16.72 0.68 14.58
N LEU A 215 -15.83 -0.03 13.88
CA LEU A 215 -16.23 -0.95 12.80
C LEU A 215 -17.05 -2.14 13.33
N ARG A 216 -16.77 -2.63 14.54
CA ARG A 216 -17.55 -3.71 15.16
C ARG A 216 -18.95 -3.23 15.55
N GLU A 217 -19.07 -2.01 16.08
CA GLU A 217 -20.35 -1.41 16.44
C GLU A 217 -21.23 -1.17 15.20
N LYS A 218 -20.67 -0.57 14.14
CA LYS A 218 -21.36 -0.40 12.85
C LYS A 218 -21.85 -1.74 12.28
N ARG A 219 -21.05 -2.81 12.39
CA ARG A 219 -21.45 -4.17 11.97
C ARG A 219 -22.55 -4.74 12.85
N LYS A 220 -22.58 -4.44 14.15
CA LYS A 220 -23.62 -4.88 15.09
C LYS A 220 -24.96 -4.17 14.78
N GLN A 221 -24.93 -2.87 14.56
CA GLN A 221 -26.11 -2.08 14.17
C GLN A 221 -26.73 -2.58 12.86
N LYS A 222 -25.91 -2.75 11.80
CA LYS A 222 -26.39 -3.31 10.52
C LYS A 222 -27.02 -4.69 10.66
N ARG A 223 -26.45 -5.58 11.48
CA ARG A 223 -27.06 -6.91 11.74
C ARG A 223 -28.39 -6.81 12.47
N HIS A 224 -28.51 -5.89 13.42
CA HIS A 224 -29.75 -5.65 14.14
C HIS A 224 -30.86 -5.12 13.21
N GLU A 225 -30.54 -4.13 12.38
CA GLU A 225 -31.45 -3.59 11.36
C GLU A 225 -31.90 -4.65 10.35
N LEU A 226 -30.98 -5.46 9.83
CA LEU A 226 -31.30 -6.56 8.91
C LEU A 226 -32.19 -7.61 9.58
N SER A 227 -31.93 -7.93 10.86
CA SER A 227 -32.78 -8.86 11.61
C SER A 227 -34.18 -8.29 11.85
N LYS A 228 -34.30 -6.98 12.08
CA LYS A 228 -35.59 -6.31 12.28
C LYS A 228 -36.41 -6.32 10.98
N ARG A 229 -35.81 -5.91 9.85
CA ARG A 229 -36.43 -5.98 8.51
C ARG A 229 -36.88 -7.39 8.13
N LYS A 230 -36.09 -8.42 8.48
CA LYS A 230 -36.46 -9.82 8.22
C LYS A 230 -37.65 -10.29 9.07
N LYS A 231 -37.87 -9.72 10.26
CA LYS A 231 -39.05 -10.01 11.08
C LYS A 231 -40.29 -9.30 10.54
N GLU A 232 -40.16 -8.01 10.23
CA GLU A 232 -41.23 -7.21 9.60
C GLU A 232 -41.74 -7.86 8.30
N ASN A 233 -40.83 -8.25 7.39
CA ASN A 233 -41.19 -8.94 6.13
C ASN A 233 -41.79 -10.35 6.31
N ARG A 234 -41.66 -10.96 7.49
CA ARG A 234 -42.28 -12.26 7.82
C ARG A 234 -43.65 -12.10 8.47
N GLU A 235 -43.91 -10.95 9.09
CA GLU A 235 -45.20 -10.61 9.71
C GLU A 235 -46.18 -10.03 8.68
N GLU A 236 -45.67 -9.47 7.56
CA GLU A 236 -46.47 -8.97 6.42
C GLU A 236 -46.86 -10.04 5.38
N LYS A 237 -46.43 -11.31 5.55
CA LYS A 237 -46.77 -12.45 4.67
C LYS A 237 -47.67 -13.45 5.37
#